data_AF-J9CYY7-F1
#
_entry.id   AF-J9CYY7-F1
#
_cell.length_a   1.000
_cell.length_b   1.000
_cell.length_c   1.000
_cell.angle_alpha   90.00
_cell.angle_beta   90.00
_cell.angle_gamma   90.00
#
_symmetry.space_group_name_H-M   'P 1'
#
loop_
_entity.id
_entity.type
_entity.pdbx_description
1 polymer ?
#
loop_
_entity_poly.entity_id
_entity_poly.type
_entity_poly.pdbx_seq_one_letter_code
_entity_poly.pdbx_strand_id
1 'polypeptide(L)' 'MRLVGEAPGSEEDLQGVPFVGKSGQLLTQMLESLNIQRGEDIAILNVLKCRPPQNRNPAPQEIACCEQFLRRQL' A
#
# COMPACT_ATOMS: atom_id res chain seq x y z
N MET A 1 -7.20 -10.11 -7.92
CA MET A 1 -7.76 -8.75 -7.66
C MET A 1 -6.64 -7.79 -7.26
N ARG A 2 -6.82 -6.46 -7.36
CA ARG A 2 -5.81 -5.48 -6.94
C ARG A 2 -6.43 -4.39 -6.06
N LEU A 3 -5.74 -4.04 -4.98
CA LEU A 3 -6.05 -2.89 -4.13
C LEU A 3 -4.86 -1.92 -4.17
N VAL A 4 -5.14 -0.63 -4.38
CA VAL A 4 -4.12 0.40 -4.47
C VAL A 4 -4.37 1.45 -3.37
N GLY A 5 -3.41 1.58 -2.45
CA GLY A 5 -3.38 2.63 -1.44
C GLY A 5 -2.53 3.85 -1.85
N GLU A 6 -2.44 4.82 -0.95
CA GLU A 6 -1.77 6.10 -1.19
C GLU A 6 -0.23 5.98 -1.05
N ALA A 7 0.25 5.70 0.17
CA ALA A 7 1.67 5.62 0.49
C ALA A 7 1.90 4.70 1.71
N PRO A 8 3.15 4.24 1.95
CA PRO A 8 3.51 3.53 3.18
C PRO A 8 3.35 4.42 4.41
N GLY A 9 2.85 3.85 5.51
CA GLY A 9 2.90 4.47 6.84
C GLY A 9 4.19 4.09 7.58
N SER A 10 4.26 4.43 8.87
CA SER A 10 5.45 4.22 9.69
C SER A 10 5.87 2.75 9.81
N GLU A 11 4.90 1.85 9.97
CA GLU A 11 5.17 0.42 10.17
C GLU A 11 5.50 -0.25 8.84
N GLU A 12 4.84 0.15 7.76
CA GLU A 12 5.14 -0.32 6.40
C GLU A 12 6.55 0.08 5.97
N ASP A 13 6.96 1.31 6.27
CA ASP A 13 8.31 1.83 5.98
C ASP A 13 9.39 1.07 6.75
N LEU A 14 9.14 0.76 8.02
CA LEU A 14 10.08 0.04 8.86
C LEU A 14 10.26 -1.43 8.43
N GLN A 15 9.17 -2.08 8.02
CA GLN A 15 9.16 -3.51 7.70
C GLN A 15 9.35 -3.81 6.21
N GLY A 16 9.13 -2.81 5.34
CA GLY A 16 9.12 -3.00 3.89
C GLY A 16 7.92 -3.80 3.38
N VAL A 17 6.86 -3.95 4.19
CA VAL A 17 5.66 -4.74 3.86
C VAL A 17 4.44 -3.82 3.82
N PRO A 18 3.63 -3.83 2.75
CA PRO A 18 2.49 -2.93 2.62
C PRO A 18 1.33 -3.33 3.55
N PHE A 19 0.66 -2.31 4.12
CA PHE A 19 -0.53 -2.45 4.96
C PHE A 19 -0.34 -3.45 6.12
N VAL A 20 0.64 -3.18 6.99
CA VAL A 20 0.92 -3.96 8.22
C VAL A 20 0.56 -3.22 9.51
N GLY A 21 0.39 -1.90 9.44
CA GLY A 21 -0.09 -1.09 10.55
C GLY A 21 -1.57 -1.32 10.88
N LYS A 22 -2.10 -0.56 11.83
CA LYS A 22 -3.50 -0.71 12.32
C LYS A 22 -4.54 -0.79 11.20
N SER A 23 -4.49 0.12 10.23
CA SER A 23 -5.41 0.12 9.09
C SER A 23 -5.21 -1.11 8.18
N GLY A 24 -3.97 -1.58 8.07
CA GLY A 24 -3.63 -2.77 7.32
C GLY A 24 -4.14 -4.07 7.97
N GLN A 25 -4.09 -4.14 9.30
CA GLN A 25 -4.67 -5.25 10.07
C GLN A 25 -6.18 -5.32 9.89
N LEU A 26 -6.88 -4.17 9.92
CA LEU A 26 -8.32 -4.12 9.63
C LEU A 26 -8.63 -4.59 8.21
N LEU A 27 -7.85 -4.14 7.22
CA LEU A 27 -7.98 -4.61 5.84
C LEU A 27 -7.77 -6.13 5.74
N THR A 28 -6.77 -6.67 6.44
CA THR A 28 -6.53 -8.12 6.47
C THR A 28 -7.73 -8.88 7.02
N GLN A 29 -8.30 -8.45 8.16
CA GLN A 29 -9.50 -9.07 8.74
C GLN A 29 -10.70 -9.04 7.79
N MET A 30 -10.89 -7.93 7.05
CA MET A 30 -11.94 -7.82 6.04
C MET A 30 -11.73 -8.82 4.89
N LEU A 31 -10.51 -8.93 4.37
CA LEU A 31 -10.18 -9.89 3.30
C LEU A 31 -10.36 -11.35 3.76
N GLU A 32 -9.90 -11.67 4.97
CA GLU A 32 -10.04 -12.99 5.58
C GLU A 32 -11.52 -13.39 5.75
N SER A 33 -12.38 -12.45 6.16
CA SER A 33 -13.83 -12.70 6.26
C SER A 33 -14.50 -13.05 4.91
N LEU A 34 -13.84 -12.72 3.81
CA LEU A 34 -14.26 -13.04 2.45
C LEU A 34 -13.49 -14.25 1.87
N ASN A 35 -12.66 -14.93 2.66
CA ASN A 35 -11.74 -15.99 2.24
C ASN A 35 -10.77 -15.54 1.12
N ILE A 36 -10.32 -14.29 1.14
CA ILE A 36 -9.36 -13.74 0.18
C ILE A 36 -7.97 -13.70 0.82
N GLN A 37 -7.01 -14.42 0.25
CA GLN A 37 -5.64 -14.50 0.73
C GLN A 37 -4.76 -13.42 0.07
N ARG A 38 -4.06 -12.65 0.90
CA ARG A 38 -3.06 -11.66 0.41
C ARG A 38 -1.92 -12.37 -0.30
N GLY A 39 -1.50 -11.84 -1.44
CA GLY A 39 -0.40 -12.39 -2.24
C GLY A 39 -0.79 -13.54 -3.17
N GLU A 40 -1.89 -14.23 -2.88
CA GLU A 40 -2.45 -15.29 -3.73
C GLU A 40 -3.65 -14.77 -4.53
N ASP A 41 -4.70 -14.30 -3.86
CA ASP A 41 -5.94 -13.84 -4.48
C ASP A 41 -5.93 -12.33 -4.77
N ILE A 42 -5.20 -11.56 -3.95
CA ILE A 42 -5.15 -10.10 -4.04
C ILE A 42 -3.72 -9.56 -3.92
N ALA A 43 -3.35 -8.68 -4.85
CA ALA A 43 -2.17 -7.85 -4.75
C ALA A 43 -2.51 -6.50 -4.10
N ILE A 44 -1.71 -6.09 -3.12
CA ILE A 44 -1.86 -4.82 -2.41
C ILE A 44 -0.66 -3.94 -2.76
N LEU A 45 -0.93 -2.79 -3.34
CA LEU A 45 0.06 -1.86 -3.87
C LEU A 45 -0.18 -0.46 -3.30
N ASN A 46 0.81 0.43 -3.42
CA ASN A 46 0.65 1.86 -3.14
C ASN A 46 1.06 2.71 -4.35
N VAL A 47 0.49 3.91 -4.47
CA VAL A 47 0.92 4.91 -5.47
C VAL A 47 2.37 5.31 -5.20
N LEU A 48 2.68 5.76 -3.98
CA LEU A 48 4.05 6.00 -3.55
C LEU A 48 4.69 4.71 -3.01
N LYS A 49 5.99 4.54 -3.25
CA LYS A 49 6.78 3.41 -2.72
C LYS A 49 7.54 3.74 -1.44
N CYS A 50 7.61 5.02 -1.08
CA CYS A 50 8.30 5.51 0.11
C CYS A 50 7.34 6.31 0.98
N ARG A 51 7.54 6.26 2.30
CA ARG A 51 6.77 7.02 3.27
C ARG A 51 7.05 8.53 3.17
N PRO A 52 6.03 9.39 3.00
CA PRO A 52 6.21 10.83 3.09
C PRO A 52 6.61 11.27 4.52
N PRO A 53 7.41 12.34 4.67
CA PRO A 53 7.78 12.87 5.98
C PRO A 53 6.55 13.11 6.86
N GLN A 54 6.59 12.64 8.11
CA GLN A 54 5.50 12.78 9.09
C GLN A 54 4.16 12.17 8.64
N ASN A 55 4.15 11.21 7.71
CA ASN A 55 2.92 10.62 7.14
C ASN A 55 1.98 11.66 6.48
N ARG A 56 2.51 12.76 5.96
CA ARG A 56 1.70 13.71 5.18
C ARG A 56 1.20 13.07 3.89
N ASN A 57 0.20 13.69 3.28
CA ASN A 57 -0.25 13.28 1.94
C ASN A 57 0.87 13.49 0.88
N PRO A 58 0.93 12.64 -0.16
CA PRO A 58 1.84 12.80 -1.28
C PRO A 58 1.64 14.12 -2.02
N ALA A 59 2.75 14.77 -2.36
CA ALA A 59 2.72 15.89 -3.29
C ALA A 59 2.56 15.38 -4.73
N PRO A 60 1.97 16.19 -5.64
CA PRO A 60 1.81 15.81 -7.05
C PRO A 60 3.11 15.38 -7.74
N GLN A 61 4.23 16.01 -7.38
CA GLN A 61 5.57 15.70 -7.92
C GLN A 61 6.08 14.34 -7.45
N GLU A 62 5.79 13.96 -6.21
CA GLU A 62 6.17 12.64 -5.66
C GLU A 62 5.36 11.53 -6.33
N ILE A 63 4.07 11.78 -6.57
CA ILE A 63 3.20 10.87 -7.34
C ILE A 63 3.75 10.70 -8.75
N ALA A 64 4.04 11.80 -9.47
CA ALA A 64 4.57 11.75 -10.84
C ALA A 64 5.92 11.00 -10.92
N CYS A 65 6.76 11.10 -9.89
CA CYS A 65 8.02 10.35 -9.83
C CYS A 65 7.79 8.84 -9.65
N CYS A 66 6.80 8.46 -8.83
CA CYS A 66 6.56 7.08 -8.43
C CYS A 66 5.56 6.33 -9.33
N GLU A 67 4.69 7.03 -10.07
CA GLU A 67 3.56 6.43 -10.79
C GLU A 67 4.01 5.36 -11.80
N GLN A 68 5.19 5.52 -12.39
CA GLN A 68 5.75 4.57 -13.35
C GLN A 68 5.88 3.15 -12.76
N PHE A 69 6.17 3.02 -11.47
CA PHE A 69 6.29 1.73 -10.81
C PHE A 69 4.93 1.07 -10.67
N LEU A 70 3.92 1.85 -10.23
CA LEU A 70 2.56 1.34 -10.12
C LEU A 70 2.03 0.92 -11.50
N ARG A 71 2.24 1.73 -12.55
CA ARG A 71 1.81 1.43 -13.92
C ARG A 71 2.38 0.11 -14.45
N ARG A 72 3.59 -0.27 -14.05
CA ARG A 72 4.20 -1.57 -14.42
C ARG A 72 3.66 -2.76 -13.62
N GLN A 73 3.06 -2.52 -12.46
CA GLN A 73 2.49 -3.56 -11.58
C GLN A 73 1.03 -3.91 -11.90
N LEU A 74 0.33 -3.00 -12.60
CA LEU A 74 -1.04 -3.18 -13.07
C LEU A 74 -1.08 -4.00 -14.35
#